data_AF-A0A3B9BVN9-F1
#
_entry.id   AF-A0A3B9BVN9-F1
#
_cell.length_a   1.000
_cell.length_b   1.000
_cell.length_c   1.000
_cell.angle_alpha   90.00
_cell.angle_beta   90.00
_cell.angle_gamma   90.00
#
_symmetry.space_group_name_H-M   'P 1'
#
loop_
_entity.id
_entity.type
_entity.pdbx_description
1 polymer ?
#
loop_
_entity_poly.entity_id
_entity_poly.type
_entity_poly.pdbx_seq_one_letter_code
_entity_poly.pdbx_strand_id
1 'polypeptide(L)' 'FGEKYKQWNAAFDAGFAHALGKSVIVLQMEEHNHALKEVDAAAQAVCYSSKEVAQCLTYILNGTLP' A
#
# COMPACT_ATOMS: atom_id res chain seq x y z
N PHE A 1 13.88 14.15 8.10
CA PHE A 1 13.21 14.09 6.79
C PHE A 1 11.80 14.65 6.93
N GLY A 2 11.45 15.70 6.17
CA GLY A 2 10.10 16.28 6.21
C GLY A 2 9.04 15.29 5.68
N GLU A 3 7.79 15.46 6.09
CA GLU A 3 6.63 14.63 5.72
C GLU A 3 6.61 14.26 4.22
N LYS A 4 6.87 15.25 3.36
CA LYS A 4 6.89 15.10 1.89
C LYS A 4 7.96 14.12 1.36
N TYR A 5 9.08 13.94 2.06
CA TYR A 5 10.19 13.09 1.58
C TYR A 5 10.06 11.63 2.01
N LYS A 6 9.24 11.32 3.02
CA LYS A 6 9.05 9.94 3.50
C LYS A 6 8.32 9.07 2.48
N GLN A 7 7.47 9.69 1.66
CA GLN A 7 6.61 9.01 0.68
C GLN A 7 7.41 8.41 -0.50
N TRP A 8 8.48 9.09 -0.91
CA TRP A 8 9.32 8.66 -2.03
C TRP A 8 10.13 7.41 -1.72
N ASN A 9 10.65 7.28 -0.49
CA ASN A 9 11.34 6.07 -0.06
C ASN A 9 10.37 4.88 -0.02
N ALA A 10 9.16 5.08 0.51
CA ALA A 10 8.14 4.04 0.57
C ALA A 10 7.69 3.55 -0.82
N ALA A 11 7.53 4.47 -1.78
CA ALA A 11 7.20 4.12 -3.16
C ALA A 11 8.30 3.30 -3.84
N PHE A 12 9.57 3.64 -3.61
CA PHE A 12 10.72 2.87 -4.09
C PHE A 12 10.74 1.45 -3.48
N ASP A 13 10.57 1.35 -2.16
CA ASP A 13 10.52 0.06 -1.46
C ASP A 13 9.37 -0.82 -1.97
N ALA A 14 8.21 -0.23 -2.26
CA ALA A 14 7.07 -0.93 -2.84
C ALA A 14 7.37 -1.48 -4.24
N GLY A 15 8.02 -0.68 -5.10
CA GLY A 15 8.46 -1.14 -6.42
C GLY A 15 9.49 -2.27 -6.34
N PHE A 16 10.44 -2.18 -5.41
CA PHE A 16 11.42 -3.24 -5.19
C PHE A 16 10.78 -4.53 -4.65
N ALA A 17 9.84 -4.42 -3.71
CA ALA A 17 9.07 -5.56 -3.21
C ALA A 17 8.29 -6.25 -4.33
N HIS A 18 7.66 -5.48 -5.23
CA HIS A 18 6.96 -6.02 -6.40
C HIS A 18 7.92 -6.76 -7.35
N ALA A 19 9.09 -6.19 -7.64
CA ALA A 19 10.10 -6.85 -8.47
C ALA A 19 10.58 -8.19 -7.88
N LEU A 20 10.50 -8.37 -6.57
CA LEU A 20 10.81 -9.63 -5.87
C LEU A 20 9.60 -10.57 -5.74
N GLY A 21 8.46 -10.26 -6.34
CA GLY A 21 7.24 -11.07 -6.26
C GLY A 21 6.56 -11.07 -4.90
N LYS A 22 6.79 -10.04 -4.07
CA LYS A 22 6.12 -9.90 -2.78
C LYS A 22 4.77 -9.21 -2.94
N SER A 23 3.78 -9.69 -2.20
CA SER A 23 2.49 -9.00 -2.06
C SER A 23 2.66 -7.71 -1.26
N VAL A 24 1.99 -6.64 -1.70
CA VAL A 24 2.09 -5.30 -1.10
C VAL A 24 0.69 -4.77 -0.79
N ILE A 25 0.53 -4.22 0.41
CA ILE A 25 -0.60 -3.38 0.80
C ILE A 25 -0.05 -1.97 0.96
N VAL A 26 -0.65 -0.99 0.27
CA VAL A 26 -0.24 0.42 0.33
C VAL A 26 -1.17 1.16 1.28
N LEU A 27 -0.60 1.87 2.26
CA LEU A 27 -1.34 2.80 3.11
C LEU A 27 -0.91 4.22 2.74
N GLN A 28 -1.84 5.02 2.21
CA GLN A 28 -1.56 6.38 1.75
C GLN A 28 -2.69 7.36 2.06
N MET A 29 -2.43 8.65 1.89
CA MET A 29 -3.48 9.69 1.90
C MET A 29 -4.07 9.82 0.49
N GLU A 30 -5.35 10.16 0.38
CA GLU A 30 -6.04 10.31 -0.92
C GLU A 30 -5.34 11.28 -1.87
N GLU A 31 -4.70 12.32 -1.33
CA GLU A 31 -3.90 13.30 -2.07
C GLU A 31 -2.75 12.67 -2.87
N HIS A 32 -2.34 11.44 -2.54
CA HIS A 32 -1.25 10.74 -3.21
C HIS A 32 -1.69 9.81 -4.33
N ASN A 33 -2.99 9.60 -4.54
CA ASN A 33 -3.51 8.70 -5.59
C ASN A 33 -2.92 9.00 -6.97
N HIS A 34 -2.81 10.28 -7.34
CA HIS A 34 -2.22 10.63 -8.63
C HIS A 34 -0.70 10.43 -8.65
N ALA A 35 -0.01 10.74 -7.55
CA ALA A 35 1.45 10.62 -7.45
C ALA A 35 1.93 9.16 -7.37
N LEU A 36 1.12 8.28 -6.77
CA LEU A 36 1.45 6.87 -6.51
C LEU A 36 0.66 5.89 -7.38
N LYS A 37 -0.05 6.36 -8.41
CA LYS A 37 -0.91 5.53 -9.29
C LYS A 37 -0.26 4.26 -9.84
N GLU A 38 1.05 4.29 -10.12
CA GLU A 38 1.79 3.14 -10.64
C GLU A 38 2.08 2.10 -9.56
N VAL A 39 2.33 2.57 -8.33
CA VAL A 39 2.46 1.71 -7.14
C VAL A 39 1.10 1.12 -6.78
N ASP A 40 0.04 1.93 -6.82
CA ASP A 40 -1.34 1.51 -6.55
C ASP A 40 -1.79 0.41 -7.53
N ALA A 41 -1.47 0.55 -8.80
CA ALA A 41 -1.79 -0.45 -9.83
C ALA A 41 -1.04 -1.78 -9.62
N ALA A 42 0.10 -1.77 -8.93
CA ALA A 42 0.92 -2.95 -8.63
C ALA A 42 0.62 -3.57 -7.25
N ALA A 43 -0.21 -2.90 -6.44
CA ALA A 43 -0.55 -3.30 -5.09
C ALA A 43 -1.78 -4.23 -5.05
N GLN A 44 -1.83 -5.07 -4.02
CA GLN A 44 -2.92 -6.04 -3.82
C GLN A 44 -4.10 -5.39 -3.07
N ALA A 45 -3.83 -4.31 -2.35
CA ALA A 45 -4.81 -3.43 -1.77
C ALA A 45 -4.20 -2.03 -1.55
N VAL A 46 -5.02 -1.00 -1.73
CA VAL A 46 -4.73 0.38 -1.35
C VAL A 46 -5.69 0.77 -0.23
N CYS A 47 -5.13 1.26 0.87
CA CYS A 47 -5.83 1.62 2.08
C CYS A 47 -5.57 3.09 2.43
N TYR A 48 -6.53 3.71 3.09
CA TYR A 48 -6.48 5.08 3.59
C TYR A 48 -6.54 5.17 5.11
N SER A 49 -6.77 4.04 5.78
CA SER A 49 -6.74 3.92 7.23
C SER A 49 -6.07 2.64 7.71
N SER A 50 -5.52 2.66 8.92
CA SER A 50 -4.98 1.45 9.56
C SER A 50 -6.05 0.37 9.79
N LYS A 51 -7.32 0.77 9.92
CA LYS A 51 -8.46 -0.15 10.04
C LYS A 51 -8.64 -0.97 8.77
N GLU A 52 -8.56 -0.36 7.59
CA GLU A 52 -8.64 -1.08 6.31
C GLU A 52 -7.47 -2.06 6.15
N VAL A 53 -6.26 -1.69 6.57
CA VAL A 53 -5.11 -2.60 6.56
C VAL A 53 -5.39 -3.84 7.43
N ALA A 54 -5.93 -3.65 8.64
CA ALA A 54 -6.31 -4.76 9.50
C ALA A 54 -7.42 -5.63 8.89
N GLN A 55 -8.37 -5.04 8.16
CA GLN A 55 -9.40 -5.76 7.43
C GLN A 55 -8.82 -6.61 6.29
N CYS A 56 -7.86 -6.08 5.52
CA CYS A 56 -7.14 -6.85 4.50
C CYS A 56 -6.41 -8.05 5.11
N LEU A 57 -5.70 -7.85 6.22
CA LEU A 57 -5.01 -8.95 6.91
C LEU A 57 -5.99 -9.99 7.46
N THR A 58 -7.12 -9.55 8.02
CA THR A 58 -8.19 -10.44 8.49
C THR A 58 -8.76 -11.29 7.35
N TYR A 59 -8.99 -10.67 6.19
CA TYR A 59 -9.44 -11.38 4.99
C TYR A 59 -8.42 -12.41 4.52
N ILE A 60 -7.14 -12.04 4.46
CA ILE A 60 -6.06 -12.95 4.04
C ILE A 60 -5.96 -14.17 4.97
N LEU A 61 -6.11 -13.95 6.28
CA LEU A 61 -5.97 -15.02 7.28
C LEU A 61 -7.19 -15.94 7.35
N ASN A 62 -8.40 -15.38 7.21
CA ASN A 62 -9.64 -16.12 7.49
C ASN A 62 -10.45 -16.46 6.22
N GLY A 63 -10.17 -15.83 5.08
CA GLY A 63 -10.92 -15.99 3.83
C GLY A 63 -12.30 -15.34 3.81
N THR A 64 -12.67 -14.59 4.85
CA THR A 64 -13.99 -13.97 5.00
C THR A 64 -13.91 -12.46 4.79
N LEU A 65 -14.71 -11.94 3.85
CA LEU A 65 -14.80 -10.49 3.63
C LEU A 65 -15.51 -9.83 4.83
N PRO A 66 -14.91 -8.81 5.47
CA PRO A 66 -15.52 -8.08 6.59
C PRO A 66 -16.64 -7.13 6.15
#